data_AF-A0A6I9YRQ9-F1
#
_entry.id   AF-A0A6I9YRQ9-F1
#
_cell.length_a   1.000
_cell.length_b   1.000
_cell.length_c   1.000
_cell.angle_alpha   90.00
_cell.angle_beta   90.00
_cell.angle_gamma   90.00
#
_symmetry.space_group_name_H-M   'P 1'
#
loop_
_entity.id
_entity.type
_entity.pdbx_description
1 polymer ?
#
loop_
_entity_poly.entity_id
_entity_poly.type
_entity_poly.pdbx_seq_one_letter_code
_entity_poly.pdbx_strand_id
1 'polypeptide(L)'
;MNINLTVDVPVSKPHVALASSTVLELSEYFSFNCSHENGTKPSYTWMKDNKPLSNDSRLILSHDQKILTITRVLMADDDTYSCLVENPISKGQSAPVKLTVYRRSSLYIILSTGGIFLLGTLVTVCACWKPSKKYEPECILSIT
;
A
#
# COMPACT_ATOMS: atom_id res chain seq x y z
N MET A 1 22.87 -51.20 -3.71
CA MET A 1 22.04 -50.07 -4.20
C MET A 1 21.40 -49.43 -3.00
N ASN A 2 21.76 -48.20 -2.66
CA ASN A 2 21.07 -47.45 -1.61
C ASN A 2 19.97 -46.63 -2.26
N ILE A 3 18.71 -46.91 -1.90
CA ILE A 3 17.56 -46.11 -2.28
C ILE A 3 17.38 -45.07 -1.17
N ASN A 4 17.63 -43.80 -1.48
CA ASN A 4 17.37 -42.71 -0.55
C ASN A 4 15.95 -42.17 -0.81
N LEU A 5 15.06 -42.35 0.16
CA LEU A 5 13.71 -41.78 0.12
C LEU A 5 13.74 -40.37 0.73
N THR A 6 13.52 -39.33 -0.08
CA THR A 6 13.39 -37.95 0.43
C THR A 6 11.93 -37.63 0.69
N VAL A 7 11.60 -37.20 1.91
CA VAL A 7 10.25 -36.75 2.28
C VAL A 7 10.12 -35.26 1.98
N ASP A 8 9.23 -34.89 1.06
CA ASP A 8 8.93 -33.50 0.75
C ASP A 8 7.89 -32.94 1.74
N VAL A 9 8.16 -31.76 2.28
CA VAL A 9 7.29 -31.02 3.19
C VAL A 9 6.48 -30.00 2.39
N PRO A 10 5.14 -29.94 2.55
CA PRO A 10 4.31 -28.99 1.84
C PRO A 10 4.64 -27.55 2.22
N VAL A 11 4.42 -26.64 1.28
CA VAL A 11 4.68 -25.21 1.43
C VAL A 11 3.62 -24.58 2.35
N SER A 12 4.07 -23.92 3.41
CA SER A 12 3.21 -23.09 4.27
C SER A 12 2.78 -21.81 3.54
N LYS A 13 1.68 -21.18 3.98
CA LYS A 13 1.22 -19.91 3.38
C LYS A 13 2.32 -18.84 3.38
N PRO A 14 2.76 -18.36 2.20
CA PRO A 14 3.79 -17.35 2.13
C PRO A 14 3.25 -15.97 2.51
N HIS A 15 4.14 -15.07 2.92
CA HIS A 15 3.84 -13.68 3.22
C HIS A 15 4.86 -12.76 2.55
N VAL A 16 4.39 -11.57 2.16
CA VAL A 16 5.21 -10.54 1.52
C VAL A 16 5.47 -9.43 2.52
N ALA A 17 6.75 -9.14 2.77
CA ALA A 17 7.22 -8.03 3.56
C ALA A 17 7.78 -6.93 2.65
N LEU A 18 7.53 -5.68 3.02
CA LEU A 18 8.00 -4.49 2.33
C LEU A 18 8.31 -3.38 3.34
N ALA A 19 9.23 -2.47 3.00
CA ALA A 19 9.65 -1.40 3.91
C ALA A 19 8.54 -0.37 4.15
N SER A 20 7.74 -0.07 3.13
CA SER A 20 6.57 0.82 3.18
C SER A 20 5.62 0.44 2.04
N SER A 21 4.31 0.52 2.28
CA SER A 21 3.30 0.32 1.22
C SER A 21 3.18 1.53 0.29
N THR A 22 3.86 2.63 0.62
CA THR A 22 3.90 3.86 -0.16
C THR A 22 5.32 4.22 -0.54
N VAL A 23 5.52 4.66 -1.78
CA VAL A 23 6.83 5.02 -2.32
C VAL A 23 6.72 6.23 -3.26
N LEU A 24 7.81 6.98 -3.40
CA LEU A 24 7.90 8.09 -4.35
C LEU A 24 8.23 7.58 -5.75
N GLU A 25 7.60 8.19 -6.76
CA GLU A 25 8.05 8.08 -8.15
C GLU A 25 9.53 8.46 -8.26
N LEU A 26 10.27 7.73 -9.10
CA LEU A 26 11.72 7.85 -9.31
C LEU A 26 12.60 7.43 -8.12
N SER A 27 12.03 6.79 -7.09
CA SER A 27 12.84 6.14 -6.06
C SER A 27 13.72 5.05 -6.68
N GLU A 28 15.02 5.05 -6.36
CA GLU A 28 15.98 4.17 -7.04
C GLU A 28 15.86 2.72 -6.62
N TYR A 29 15.57 2.43 -5.36
CA TYR A 29 15.56 1.07 -4.82
C TYR A 29 14.33 0.84 -3.95
N PHE A 30 13.40 0.04 -4.46
CA PHE A 30 12.27 -0.46 -3.70
C PHE A 30 12.23 -1.98 -3.76
N SER A 31 12.13 -2.65 -2.61
CA SER A 31 12.22 -4.11 -2.53
C SER A 31 11.02 -4.73 -1.83
N PHE A 32 10.55 -5.82 -2.39
CA PHE A 32 9.61 -6.77 -1.78
C PHE A 32 10.37 -8.02 -1.37
N ASN A 33 10.01 -8.61 -0.24
CA ASN A 33 10.59 -9.85 0.26
C ASN A 33 9.49 -10.88 0.52
N CYS A 34 9.64 -12.08 -0.05
CA CYS A 34 8.70 -13.18 0.11
C CYS A 34 9.30 -14.28 1.01
N SER A 35 8.59 -14.60 2.09
CA SER A 35 8.99 -15.60 3.08
C SER A 35 7.86 -16.58 3.38
N HIS A 36 8.25 -17.80 3.80
CA HIS A 36 7.35 -18.85 4.25
C HIS A 36 8.05 -19.64 5.37
N GLU A 37 7.30 -20.36 6.19
CA GLU A 37 7.82 -21.08 7.37
C GLU A 37 8.32 -22.49 7.02
N ASN A 38 7.53 -23.26 6.26
CA ASN A 38 7.81 -24.65 5.91
C ASN A 38 7.73 -24.88 4.39
N GLY A 39 8.62 -25.70 3.85
CA GLY A 39 8.60 -26.09 2.44
C GLY A 39 9.94 -26.69 1.99
N THR A 40 9.89 -27.87 1.36
CA THR A 40 11.11 -28.48 0.79
C THR A 40 11.39 -27.93 -0.60
N LYS A 41 12.60 -27.38 -0.79
CA LYS A 41 13.13 -26.86 -2.08
C LYS A 41 12.10 -26.08 -2.92
N PRO A 42 11.49 -25.02 -2.37
CA PRO A 42 10.45 -24.29 -3.08
C PRO A 42 11.04 -23.39 -4.17
N SER A 43 10.28 -23.20 -5.25
CA SER A 43 10.48 -22.14 -6.22
C SER A 43 9.52 -20.97 -5.96
N TYR A 44 9.97 -19.77 -6.31
CA TYR A 44 9.26 -18.52 -6.07
C TYR A 44 8.89 -17.89 -7.41
N THR A 45 7.71 -17.30 -7.49
CA THR A 45 7.26 -16.54 -8.66
C THR A 45 6.51 -15.31 -8.19
N TRP A 46 6.98 -14.14 -8.62
CA TRP A 46 6.32 -12.88 -8.33
C TRP A 46 5.20 -12.61 -9.32
N MET A 47 4.08 -12.14 -8.78
CA MET A 47 2.87 -11.84 -9.51
C MET A 47 2.51 -10.36 -9.32
N LYS A 48 2.19 -9.68 -10.41
CA LYS A 48 1.61 -8.33 -10.45
C LYS A 48 0.23 -8.42 -11.09
N ASP A 49 -0.80 -7.95 -10.39
CA ASP A 49 -2.20 -8.08 -10.82
C ASP A 49 -2.57 -9.53 -11.21
N ASN A 50 -2.19 -10.49 -10.35
CA ASN A 50 -2.40 -11.93 -10.57
C ASN A 50 -1.77 -12.51 -11.86
N LYS A 51 -0.85 -11.78 -12.50
CA LYS A 51 -0.06 -12.26 -13.65
C LYS A 51 1.41 -12.33 -13.28
N PRO A 52 2.19 -13.28 -13.81
CA PRO A 52 3.63 -13.30 -13.62
C PRO A 52 4.25 -11.97 -14.08
N LEU A 53 5.29 -11.52 -13.37
CA LEU A 53 6.00 -10.31 -13.78
C LEU A 53 6.47 -10.42 -15.24
N SER A 54 6.22 -9.36 -15.99
CA SER A 54 6.80 -9.23 -17.33
C SER A 54 8.29 -8.96 -17.22
N ASN A 55 9.05 -9.39 -18.22
CA ASN A 55 10.48 -9.11 -18.28
C ASN A 55 10.69 -7.59 -18.45
N ASP A 56 11.25 -6.95 -17.43
CA ASP A 56 11.57 -5.53 -17.40
C ASP A 56 12.96 -5.39 -16.79
N SER A 57 13.86 -4.68 -17.47
CA SER A 57 15.24 -4.48 -17.04
C SER A 57 15.36 -3.77 -15.69
N ARG A 58 14.31 -3.07 -15.27
CA ARG A 58 14.23 -2.44 -13.95
C ARG A 58 13.94 -3.42 -12.83
N LEU A 59 13.27 -4.53 -13.12
CA LEU A 59 12.86 -5.53 -12.14
C LEU A 59 14.00 -6.54 -11.95
N ILE A 60 14.64 -6.50 -10.80
CA ILE A 60 15.75 -7.37 -10.45
C ILE A 60 15.27 -8.38 -9.42
N LEU A 61 15.40 -9.66 -9.74
CA LEU A 61 15.15 -10.75 -8.79
C LEU A 61 16.47 -11.18 -8.15
N SER A 62 16.41 -11.51 -6.86
CA SER A 62 17.52 -12.19 -6.18
C SER A 62 17.78 -13.57 -6.78
N HIS A 63 18.96 -14.13 -6.49
CA HIS A 63 19.32 -15.48 -6.95
C HIS A 63 18.32 -16.56 -6.51
N ASP A 64 17.74 -16.42 -5.31
CA ASP A 64 16.70 -17.29 -4.78
C ASP A 64 15.27 -16.85 -5.13
N GLN A 65 15.13 -15.77 -5.91
CA GLN A 65 13.87 -15.17 -6.35
C GLN A 65 12.93 -14.71 -5.22
N LYS A 66 13.40 -14.74 -3.96
CA LYS A 66 12.63 -14.30 -2.79
C LYS A 66 12.51 -12.80 -2.69
N ILE A 67 13.45 -12.07 -3.27
CA ILE A 67 13.49 -10.62 -3.21
C ILE A 67 13.30 -10.08 -4.62
N LEU A 68 12.28 -9.23 -4.79
CA LEU A 68 12.05 -8.45 -5.98
C LEU A 68 12.45 -7.00 -5.71
N THR A 69 13.42 -6.50 -6.46
CA THR A 69 13.87 -5.11 -6.39
C THR A 69 13.47 -4.38 -7.67
N ILE A 70 12.76 -3.26 -7.52
CA ILE A 70 12.45 -2.34 -8.60
C ILE A 70 13.52 -1.26 -8.61
N THR A 71 14.29 -1.19 -9.69
CA THR A 71 15.24 -0.11 -9.94
C THR A 71 14.56 1.02 -10.68
N ARG A 72 14.45 2.19 -10.04
CA ARG A 72 13.66 3.34 -10.52
C ARG A 72 12.16 3.05 -10.62
N VAL A 73 11.44 3.35 -9.55
CA VAL A 73 9.98 3.23 -9.44
C VAL A 73 9.26 4.20 -10.39
N LEU A 74 8.24 3.72 -11.09
CA LEU A 74 7.37 4.51 -11.98
C LEU A 74 5.91 4.43 -11.53
N MET A 75 5.08 5.37 -12.00
CA MET A 75 3.62 5.32 -11.74
C MET A 75 2.95 4.03 -12.22
N ALA A 76 3.51 3.38 -13.25
CA ALA A 76 3.03 2.09 -13.74
C ALA A 76 3.28 0.93 -12.76
N ASP A 77 4.13 1.12 -11.75
CA ASP A 77 4.41 0.13 -10.72
C ASP A 77 3.39 0.17 -9.57
N ASP A 78 2.48 1.15 -9.55
CA ASP A 78 1.34 1.26 -8.61
C ASP A 78 0.32 0.14 -8.86
N ASP A 79 0.54 -0.99 -8.20
CA ASP A 79 -0.24 -2.20 -8.43
C ASP A 79 -0.23 -3.12 -7.21
N THR A 80 -0.96 -4.21 -7.33
CA THR A 80 -1.06 -5.26 -6.31
C THR A 80 -0.09 -6.38 -6.65
N TYR A 81 0.80 -6.67 -5.70
CA TYR A 81 1.82 -7.70 -5.83
C TYR A 81 1.48 -8.90 -4.92
N SER A 82 1.74 -10.10 -5.41
CA SER A 82 1.70 -11.31 -4.60
C SER A 82 2.85 -12.24 -4.97
N CYS A 83 3.17 -13.16 -4.09
CA CYS A 83 4.21 -14.15 -4.28
C CYS A 83 3.58 -15.54 -4.31
N LEU A 84 3.85 -16.29 -5.38
CA LEU A 84 3.55 -17.70 -5.50
C LEU A 84 4.79 -18.50 -5.10
N VAL A 85 4.62 -19.44 -4.18
CA VAL A 85 5.65 -20.36 -3.74
C VAL A 85 5.16 -21.77 -4.03
N GLU A 86 5.93 -22.53 -4.79
CA GLU A 86 5.54 -23.88 -5.21
C GLU A 86 6.65 -24.90 -4.96
N ASN A 87 6.24 -26.12 -4.68
CA ASN A 87 7.13 -27.28 -4.62
C ASN A 87 6.45 -28.46 -5.37
N PRO A 88 7.11 -29.62 -5.52
CA PRO A 88 6.57 -30.74 -6.28
C PRO A 88 5.21 -31.27 -5.80
N ILE A 89 4.83 -31.02 -4.54
CA ILE A 89 3.64 -31.59 -3.90
C ILE A 89 2.57 -30.55 -3.53
N SER A 90 2.88 -29.26 -3.57
CA SER A 90 2.02 -28.19 -3.04
C SER A 90 2.34 -26.82 -3.63
N LYS A 91 1.35 -25.92 -3.61
CA LYS A 91 1.50 -24.52 -4.00
C LYS A 91 0.85 -23.63 -2.95
N GLY A 92 1.48 -22.52 -2.63
CA GLY A 92 0.97 -21.50 -1.72
C GLY A 92 1.12 -20.10 -2.33
N GLN A 93 0.08 -19.29 -2.27
CA GLN A 93 0.11 -17.89 -2.71
C GLN A 93 -0.04 -16.96 -1.50
N SER A 94 0.69 -15.85 -1.52
CA SER A 94 0.64 -14.87 -0.44
C SER A 94 -0.65 -14.07 -0.49
N ALA A 95 -0.98 -13.39 0.61
CA ALA A 95 -1.97 -12.32 0.53
C ALA A 95 -1.48 -11.24 -0.47
N PRO A 96 -2.39 -10.64 -1.26
CA PRO A 96 -2.05 -9.53 -2.14
C PRO A 96 -1.64 -8.31 -1.31
N VAL A 97 -0.61 -7.60 -1.77
CA VAL A 97 -0.12 -6.37 -1.14
C VAL A 97 -0.12 -5.23 -2.16
N LYS A 98 -0.77 -4.12 -1.83
CA LYS A 98 -0.87 -2.95 -2.71
C LYS A 98 0.33 -2.03 -2.51
N LEU A 99 1.07 -1.75 -3.58
CA LEU A 99 2.05 -0.68 -3.65
C LEU A 99 1.38 0.59 -4.18
N THR A 100 1.54 1.70 -3.48
CA THR A 100 1.06 3.02 -3.92
C THR A 100 2.24 3.91 -4.29
N VAL A 101 2.25 4.42 -5.52
CA VAL A 101 3.32 5.29 -6.03
C VAL A 101 2.82 6.72 -6.11
N TYR A 102 3.52 7.63 -5.44
CA TYR A 102 3.17 9.03 -5.42
C TYR A 102 4.15 9.88 -6.22
N ARG A 103 3.60 10.81 -7.02
CA ARG A 103 4.40 11.90 -7.57
C ARG A 103 4.79 12.87 -6.45
N ARG A 104 6.03 13.35 -6.51
CA ARG A 104 6.58 14.31 -5.54
C ARG A 104 5.75 15.61 -5.47
N SER A 105 5.24 16.07 -6.60
CA SER A 105 4.33 17.23 -6.69
C SER A 105 2.97 16.96 -6.03
N SER A 106 2.38 15.79 -6.25
CA SER A 106 1.09 15.40 -5.67
C SER A 106 1.13 15.28 -4.16
N LEU A 107 2.23 14.76 -3.57
CA LEU A 107 2.36 14.69 -2.12
C LEU A 107 2.42 16.06 -1.46
N TYR A 108 3.11 17.01 -2.08
CA TYR A 108 3.11 18.38 -1.59
C TYR A 108 1.70 18.98 -1.58
N ILE A 109 0.91 18.71 -2.63
CA ILE A 109 -0.49 19.13 -2.70
C ILE A 109 -1.32 18.43 -1.62
N ILE A 110 -1.17 17.12 -1.40
CA ILE A 110 -1.95 16.38 -0.39
C ILE A 110 -1.61 16.85 1.03
N LEU A 111 -0.33 17.09 1.32
CA LEU A 111 0.12 17.56 2.64
C LEU A 111 -0.29 19.01 2.89
N SER A 112 -0.18 19.88 1.88
CA SER A 112 -0.63 21.27 1.98
C SER A 112 -2.14 21.36 2.08
N THR A 113 -2.90 20.71 1.18
CA THR A 113 -4.37 20.74 1.22
C THR A 113 -4.93 20.04 2.45
N GLY A 114 -4.39 18.89 2.87
CA GLY A 114 -4.81 18.21 4.10
C GLY A 114 -4.62 19.07 5.36
N GLY A 115 -3.48 19.76 5.48
CA GLY A 115 -3.23 20.70 6.58
C GLY A 115 -4.11 21.95 6.51
N ILE A 116 -4.34 22.50 5.32
CA ILE A 116 -5.20 23.67 5.08
C ILE A 116 -6.67 23.32 5.36
N PHE A 117 -7.15 22.13 5.01
CA PHE A 117 -8.52 21.69 5.30
C PHE A 117 -8.75 21.51 6.80
N LEU A 118 -7.79 20.95 7.54
CA LEU A 118 -7.90 20.82 9.00
C LEU A 118 -7.93 22.20 9.69
N LEU A 119 -7.08 23.14 9.25
CA LEU A 119 -7.09 24.52 9.76
C LEU A 119 -8.38 25.27 9.36
N GLY A 120 -8.86 25.06 8.12
CA GLY A 120 -10.07 25.68 7.61
C GLY A 120 -11.32 25.29 8.41
N THR A 121 -11.49 24.00 8.70
CA THR A 121 -12.62 23.53 9.54
C THR A 121 -12.59 24.12 10.95
N LEU A 122 -11.41 24.21 11.58
CA LEU A 122 -11.24 24.83 12.89
C LEU A 122 -11.64 26.31 12.91
N VAL A 123 -11.32 27.05 11.83
CA VAL A 123 -11.68 28.47 11.70
C VAL A 123 -13.18 28.66 11.43
N THR A 124 -13.82 27.80 10.63
CA THR A 124 -15.27 27.88 10.38
C THR A 124 -16.14 27.59 11.60
N VAL A 125 -15.69 26.74 12.53
CA VAL A 125 -16.46 26.43 13.75
C VAL A 125 -16.54 27.64 14.71
N CYS A 126 -15.63 28.62 14.58
CA CYS A 126 -15.61 29.80 15.45
C CYS A 126 -16.36 31.03 14.88
N ALA A 127 -16.82 31.00 13.61
CA ALA A 127 -17.29 32.22 12.93
C ALA A 127 -18.82 32.45 12.95
N CYS A 128 -19.63 31.56 13.51
CA CYS A 128 -21.10 31.69 13.47
C CYS A 128 -21.82 31.85 14.82
N TRP A 129 -21.12 32.06 15.94
CA TRP A 129 -21.82 32.44 17.18
C TRP A 129 -21.97 33.96 17.28
N LYS A 130 -22.97 34.50 16.57
CA LYS A 130 -23.54 35.82 16.89
C LYS A 130 -24.59 35.62 17.99
N PRO A 131 -24.36 36.03 19.25
CA PRO A 131 -25.43 36.09 20.22
C PRO A 131 -26.42 37.18 19.78
N SER A 132 -27.66 36.77 19.51
CA SER A 132 -28.77 37.65 19.16
C SER A 132 -29.04 38.62 20.32
N LYS A 133 -28.66 39.90 20.17
CA LYS A 133 -29.11 40.95 21.09
C LYS A 133 -30.61 41.16 20.87
N LYS A 134 -31.42 40.83 21.90
CA LYS A 134 -32.85 41.15 21.96
C LYS A 134 -33.01 42.68 21.93
N TYR A 135 -33.57 43.21 20.85
CA TYR A 135 -34.19 44.53 20.84
C TYR A 135 -35.63 44.38 21.33
N GLU A 136 -35.98 45.21 22.31
CA GLU A 136 -37.33 45.39 22.86
C GLU A 136 -38.11 46.33 21.93
N PRO A 137 -39.33 45.99 21.49
CA PRO A 137 -40.20 46.94 20.82
C PRO A 137 -41.16 47.59 21.83
N GLU A 138 -41.01 48.90 22.05
CA GLU A 138 -42.12 49.73 22.50
C GLU A 138 -43.06 50.05 21.34
N CYS A 139 -44.37 49.89 21.59
CA CYS A 139 -45.52 50.70 21.14
C CYS A 139 -46.72 49.83 20.78
N ILE A 140 -47.72 49.79 21.65
CA ILE A 140 -49.13 49.60 21.25
C ILE A 140 -49.96 50.69 21.94
N LEU A 141 -50.42 51.65 21.16
CA LEU A 141 -51.57 52.50 21.48
C LEU A 141 -52.79 51.61 21.68
N SER A 142 -53.49 51.75 22.80
CA SER A 142 -54.89 51.34 22.91
C SER A 142 -55.68 52.34 23.72
N ILE A 143 -56.73 52.81 23.08
CA ILE A 143 -57.70 53.84 23.46
C ILE A 143 -58.58 53.33 24.60
N THR A 144 -58.78 54.14 25.65
CA THR A 144 -60.09 54.48 26.25
C THR A 144 -59.93 55.76 27.06
#